data_AF-A0A973G4S5-F1
#
_entry.id   AF-A0A973G4S5-F1
#
_cell.length_a   1.000
_cell.length_b   1.000
_cell.length_c   1.000
_cell.angle_alpha   90.00
_cell.angle_beta   90.00
_cell.angle_gamma   90.00
#
_symmetry.space_group_name_H-M   'P 1'
#
loop_
_entity.id
_entity.type
_entity.pdbx_description
1 polymer ?
#
loop_
_entity_poly.entity_id
_entity_poly.type
_entity_poly.pdbx_seq_one_letter_code
_entity_poly.pdbx_strand_id
1 'polypeptide(L)'
;YGVVRRGKDNLVVIDDSIVRGTTLRESIIRILDRLEPAKIVIVSSSPQIRYPDCYGIDMAKMGDFIAFKAAIELLKKREREDIIREIYASAQKELQKPDNEMRNVVKGIYSPFTDDEISAQIAIMLRAPGIGAKVEIVYQTVEGLHQACPGHTGDWYFTGNYPTPGGNRVVNKAFVNFIEGKNIRAY
;
A
#
# COMPACT_ATOMS: atom_id res chain seq x y z
N TYR A 1 -28.48 -9.68 25.82
CA TYR A 1 -27.93 -10.14 24.53
C TYR A 1 -27.26 -8.96 23.85
N GLY A 2 -25.96 -9.08 23.62
CA GLY A 2 -25.14 -8.20 22.79
C GLY A 2 -23.84 -8.95 22.54
N VAL A 3 -23.53 -9.28 21.29
CA VAL A 3 -22.36 -10.10 20.93
C VAL A 3 -21.05 -9.38 21.25
N VAL A 4 -21.10 -8.04 21.39
CA VAL A 4 -19.97 -7.16 21.68
C VAL A 4 -20.32 -6.24 22.86
N ARG A 5 -19.45 -6.16 23.86
CA ARG A 5 -19.55 -5.21 24.97
C ARG A 5 -18.99 -3.85 24.54
N ARG A 6 -19.87 -2.86 24.48
CA ARG A 6 -19.56 -1.48 24.08
C ARG A 6 -18.42 -0.89 24.89
N GLY A 7 -17.47 -0.26 24.21
CA GLY A 7 -16.28 0.39 24.77
C GLY A 7 -15.28 -0.56 25.43
N LYS A 8 -15.49 -1.88 25.38
CA LYS A 8 -14.65 -2.88 26.06
C LYS A 8 -14.06 -3.91 25.12
N ASP A 9 -14.89 -4.51 24.28
CA ASP A 9 -14.43 -5.58 23.40
C ASP A 9 -13.74 -5.03 22.16
N ASN A 10 -12.77 -5.79 21.67
CA ASN A 10 -12.07 -5.51 20.42
C ASN A 10 -12.62 -6.41 19.32
N LEU A 11 -12.73 -5.88 18.11
CA LEU A 11 -13.07 -6.65 16.92
C LEU A 11 -11.83 -6.90 16.10
N VAL A 12 -11.63 -8.16 15.69
CA VAL A 12 -10.60 -8.56 14.75
C VAL A 12 -11.29 -9.00 13.48
N VAL A 13 -10.93 -8.40 12.36
CA VAL A 13 -11.51 -8.69 11.04
C VAL A 13 -10.40 -9.05 10.09
N ILE A 14 -10.53 -10.20 9.45
CA ILE A 14 -9.56 -10.70 8.49
C ILE A 14 -10.08 -10.40 7.09
N ASP A 15 -9.23 -9.80 6.26
CA ASP A 15 -9.49 -9.54 4.86
C ASP A 15 -8.35 -10.12 4.01
N ASP A 16 -8.62 -10.39 2.74
CA ASP A 16 -7.61 -10.99 1.86
C ASP A 16 -6.44 -10.02 1.60
N SER A 17 -6.77 -8.78 1.29
CA SER A 17 -5.86 -7.74 0.85
C SER A 17 -6.44 -6.34 0.99
N ILE A 18 -5.57 -5.34 1.04
CA ILE A 18 -5.97 -3.93 1.07
C ILE A 18 -5.28 -3.20 -0.10
N VAL A 19 -6.03 -3.01 -1.20
CA VAL A 19 -5.54 -2.29 -2.39
C VAL A 19 -5.77 -0.78 -2.25
N ARG A 20 -7.03 -0.33 -2.43
CA ARG A 20 -7.43 1.08 -2.38
C ARG A 20 -7.84 1.54 -0.98
N GLY A 21 -8.32 0.61 -0.16
CA GLY A 21 -8.85 0.87 1.19
C GLY A 21 -10.21 1.56 1.24
N THR A 22 -10.83 1.91 0.11
CA THR A 22 -12.13 2.61 0.06
C THR A 22 -13.24 1.78 0.68
N THR A 23 -13.37 0.50 0.33
CA THR A 23 -14.39 -0.40 0.89
C THR A 23 -14.28 -0.52 2.42
N LEU A 24 -13.05 -0.63 2.94
CA LEU A 24 -12.80 -0.66 4.38
C LEU A 24 -13.22 0.66 5.05
N ARG A 25 -12.76 1.80 4.51
CA ARG A 25 -13.04 3.14 5.04
C ARG A 25 -14.52 3.52 4.99
N GLU A 26 -15.19 3.22 3.89
CA GLU A 26 -16.54 3.71 3.59
C GLU A 26 -17.64 2.77 4.06
N SER A 27 -17.36 1.48 4.20
CA SER A 27 -18.37 0.48 4.56
C SER A 27 -17.99 -0.30 5.80
N ILE A 28 -16.94 -1.13 5.74
CA ILE A 28 -16.67 -2.15 6.76
C ILE A 28 -16.41 -1.52 8.14
N ILE A 29 -15.48 -0.57 8.24
CA ILE A 29 -15.14 0.09 9.51
C ILE A 29 -16.36 0.83 10.07
N ARG A 30 -17.13 1.52 9.22
CA ARG A 30 -18.34 2.24 9.64
C ARG A 30 -19.43 1.31 10.18
N ILE A 31 -19.60 0.14 9.57
CA ILE A 31 -20.58 -0.85 10.01
C ILE A 31 -20.16 -1.42 11.38
N LEU A 32 -18.89 -1.78 11.52
CA LEU A 32 -18.34 -2.36 12.76
C LEU A 32 -18.35 -1.35 13.92
N ASP A 33 -18.07 -0.07 13.64
CA ASP A 33 -18.06 0.99 14.65
C ASP A 33 -19.43 1.21 15.32
N ARG A 34 -20.54 0.85 14.64
CA ARG A 34 -21.89 0.88 15.24
C ARG A 34 -22.06 -0.08 16.42
N LEU A 35 -21.18 -1.07 16.54
CA LEU A 35 -21.14 -1.98 17.69
C LEU A 35 -20.40 -1.34 18.89
N GLU A 36 -19.84 -0.14 18.70
CA GLU A 36 -19.05 0.62 19.66
C GLU A 36 -17.90 -0.20 20.27
N PRO A 37 -17.05 -0.89 19.48
CA PRO A 37 -15.92 -1.62 20.05
C PRO A 37 -14.86 -0.65 20.61
N ALA A 38 -14.03 -1.12 21.53
CA ALA A 38 -12.87 -0.34 21.99
C ALA A 38 -11.84 -0.14 20.86
N LYS A 39 -11.64 -1.18 20.04
CA LYS A 39 -10.70 -1.22 18.91
C LYS A 39 -11.23 -2.12 17.80
N ILE A 40 -10.96 -1.74 16.56
CA ILE A 40 -11.10 -2.56 15.36
C ILE A 40 -9.68 -2.84 14.83
N VAL A 41 -9.30 -4.11 14.76
CA VAL A 41 -8.05 -4.59 14.18
C VAL A 41 -8.37 -5.25 12.85
N ILE A 42 -7.84 -4.69 11.76
CA ILE A 42 -7.96 -5.27 10.42
C ILE A 42 -6.69 -6.09 10.17
N VAL A 43 -6.83 -7.35 9.82
CA VAL A 43 -5.74 -8.26 9.50
C VAL A 43 -5.79 -8.57 8.02
N SER A 44 -4.80 -8.09 7.26
CA SER A 44 -4.63 -8.44 5.85
C SER A 44 -3.84 -9.74 5.74
N SER A 45 -4.40 -10.73 5.07
CA SER A 45 -3.70 -12.01 4.82
C SER A 45 -2.56 -11.90 3.81
N SER A 46 -2.50 -10.80 3.06
CA SER A 46 -1.41 -10.44 2.14
C SER A 46 -0.55 -9.30 2.70
N PRO A 47 0.72 -9.19 2.26
CA PRO A 47 1.56 -8.02 2.52
C PRO A 47 1.00 -6.73 1.90
N GLN A 48 1.61 -5.61 2.26
CA GLN A 48 1.25 -4.32 1.71
C GLN A 48 1.47 -4.29 0.20
N ILE A 49 0.40 -4.05 -0.55
CA ILE A 49 0.45 -3.84 -1.99
C ILE A 49 1.05 -2.46 -2.27
N ARG A 50 2.28 -2.44 -2.81
CA ARG A 50 3.12 -1.24 -2.94
C ARG A 50 3.40 -0.84 -4.39
N TYR A 51 3.36 -1.77 -5.32
CA TYR A 51 3.76 -1.53 -6.72
C TYR A 51 2.74 -2.09 -7.71
N PRO A 52 2.67 -1.54 -8.93
CA PRO A 52 1.71 -1.99 -9.93
C PRO A 52 2.04 -3.38 -10.48
N ASP A 53 1.01 -4.08 -10.92
CA ASP A 53 1.16 -5.30 -11.70
C ASP A 53 1.23 -4.99 -13.21
N CYS A 54 2.04 -5.76 -13.92
CA CYS A 54 2.18 -5.69 -15.38
C CYS A 54 2.08 -7.06 -16.06
N TYR A 55 1.57 -8.08 -15.35
CA TYR A 55 1.53 -9.46 -15.83
C TYR A 55 0.10 -10.04 -15.91
N GLY A 56 -0.91 -9.20 -15.78
CA GLY A 56 -2.31 -9.54 -16.11
C GLY A 56 -3.35 -9.13 -15.06
N ILE A 57 -2.93 -8.56 -13.93
CA ILE A 57 -3.82 -8.09 -12.86
C ILE A 57 -4.07 -6.59 -13.05
N ASP A 58 -5.33 -6.15 -12.91
CA ASP A 58 -5.72 -4.73 -13.08
C ASP A 58 -5.30 -3.85 -11.89
N MET A 59 -4.00 -3.66 -11.76
CA MET A 59 -3.35 -2.88 -10.71
C MET A 59 -2.26 -2.00 -11.32
N ALA A 60 -2.62 -1.15 -12.29
CA ALA A 60 -1.64 -0.39 -13.08
C ALA A 60 -1.32 1.01 -12.53
N LYS A 61 -2.16 1.57 -11.65
CA LYS A 61 -2.08 2.98 -11.25
C LYS A 61 -1.52 3.13 -9.84
N MET A 62 -0.38 3.80 -9.73
CA MET A 62 0.32 4.00 -8.45
C MET A 62 -0.56 4.70 -7.41
N GLY A 63 -1.34 5.70 -7.83
CA GLY A 63 -2.24 6.45 -6.97
C GLY A 63 -3.41 5.63 -6.41
N ASP A 64 -3.64 4.41 -6.87
CA ASP A 64 -4.70 3.55 -6.34
C ASP A 64 -4.27 2.80 -5.08
N PHE A 65 -2.97 2.64 -4.82
CA PHE A 65 -2.48 1.88 -3.67
C PHE A 65 -2.49 2.71 -2.39
N ILE A 66 -3.18 2.22 -1.36
CA ILE A 66 -3.24 2.92 -0.07
C ILE A 66 -1.86 2.96 0.62
N ALA A 67 -1.04 1.92 0.46
CA ALA A 67 0.32 1.89 1.01
C ALA A 67 1.22 2.96 0.36
N PHE A 68 1.11 3.14 -0.97
CA PHE A 68 1.82 4.21 -1.65
C PHE A 68 1.35 5.59 -1.19
N LYS A 69 0.04 5.82 -1.13
CA LYS A 69 -0.53 7.07 -0.62
C LYS A 69 -0.08 7.36 0.82
N ALA A 70 -0.01 6.33 1.67
CA ALA A 70 0.47 6.45 3.04
C ALA A 70 1.95 6.85 3.10
N ALA A 71 2.81 6.24 2.28
CA ALA A 71 4.23 6.62 2.21
C ALA A 71 4.43 8.06 1.72
N ILE A 72 3.69 8.49 0.68
CA ILE A 72 3.71 9.89 0.21
C ILE A 72 3.25 10.85 1.30
N GLU A 73 2.19 10.51 2.04
CA GLU A 73 1.68 11.33 3.14
C GLU A 73 2.68 11.42 4.30
N LEU A 74 3.37 10.31 4.63
CA LEU A 74 4.43 10.30 5.64
C LEU A 74 5.62 11.18 5.24
N LEU A 75 6.05 11.11 3.96
CA LEU A 75 7.12 11.98 3.46
C LEU A 75 6.75 13.45 3.62
N LYS A 76 5.51 13.82 3.25
CA LYS A 76 5.02 15.19 3.41
C LYS A 76 4.96 15.64 4.87
N LYS A 77 4.43 14.79 5.75
CA LYS A 77 4.37 15.07 7.20
C LYS A 77 5.74 15.25 7.85
N ARG A 78 6.78 14.65 7.27
CA ARG A 78 8.18 14.77 7.72
C ARG A 78 8.94 15.86 6.97
N GLU A 79 8.28 16.65 6.13
CA GLU A 79 8.91 17.68 5.29
C GLU A 79 10.03 17.10 4.40
N ARG A 80 9.83 15.86 3.92
CA ARG A 80 10.77 15.08 3.09
C ARG A 80 10.34 14.98 1.62
N GLU A 81 9.72 16.03 1.08
CA GLU A 81 9.38 16.12 -0.34
C GLU A 81 10.62 16.21 -1.26
N ASP A 82 11.80 16.49 -0.72
CA ASP A 82 13.09 16.30 -1.40
C ASP A 82 13.22 14.88 -1.96
N ILE A 83 12.92 13.85 -1.16
CA ILE A 83 12.99 12.45 -1.58
C ILE A 83 12.07 12.20 -2.78
N ILE A 84 10.83 12.73 -2.74
CA ILE A 84 9.87 12.56 -3.83
C ILE A 84 10.43 13.15 -5.14
N ARG A 85 11.02 14.35 -5.06
CA ARG A 85 11.62 15.03 -6.22
C ARG A 85 12.84 14.30 -6.75
N GLU A 86 13.71 13.79 -5.87
CA GLU A 86 14.89 13.02 -6.24
C GLU A 86 14.53 11.70 -6.94
N ILE A 87 13.57 10.96 -6.38
CA ILE A 87 13.08 9.72 -6.98
C ILE A 87 12.37 9.99 -8.30
N TYR A 88 11.66 11.11 -8.43
CA TYR A 88 11.04 11.53 -9.69
C TYR A 88 12.08 11.80 -10.78
N ALA A 89 13.09 12.62 -10.48
CA ALA A 89 14.18 12.88 -11.41
C ALA A 89 14.94 11.60 -11.78
N SER A 90 15.13 10.70 -10.82
CA SER A 90 15.76 9.40 -11.05
C SER A 90 14.90 8.50 -11.94
N ALA A 91 13.58 8.45 -11.72
CA ALA A 91 12.66 7.66 -12.52
C ALA A 91 12.63 8.14 -13.97
N GLN A 92 12.67 9.45 -14.20
CA GLN A 92 12.78 10.01 -15.55
C GLN A 92 14.08 9.57 -16.26
N LYS A 93 15.22 9.55 -15.54
CA LYS A 93 16.50 9.06 -16.08
C LYS A 93 16.47 7.57 -16.36
N GLU A 94 15.90 6.77 -15.47
CA GLU A 94 15.71 5.32 -15.67
C GLU A 94 14.89 5.05 -16.92
N LEU A 95 13.82 5.82 -17.18
CA LEU A 95 12.99 5.68 -18.37
C LEU A 95 13.68 6.02 -19.70
N GLN A 96 14.89 6.61 -19.68
CA GLN A 96 15.70 6.81 -20.88
C GLN A 96 16.65 5.64 -21.18
N LYS A 97 16.77 4.69 -20.25
CA LYS A 97 17.63 3.52 -20.41
C LYS A 97 16.91 2.40 -21.15
N PRO A 98 17.66 1.51 -21.82
CA PRO A 98 17.14 0.21 -22.22
C PRO A 98 16.53 -0.54 -21.03
N ASP A 99 15.44 -1.29 -21.26
CA ASP A 99 14.71 -1.99 -20.19
C ASP A 99 15.63 -2.86 -19.32
N ASN A 100 16.57 -3.57 -19.94
CA ASN A 100 17.51 -4.49 -19.29
C ASN A 100 18.50 -3.81 -18.34
N GLU A 101 18.70 -2.50 -18.46
CA GLU A 101 19.54 -1.69 -17.57
C GLU A 101 18.70 -0.91 -16.54
N MET A 102 17.37 -0.90 -16.70
CA MET A 102 16.46 -0.11 -15.89
C MET A 102 16.27 -0.71 -14.50
N ARG A 103 16.27 0.15 -13.49
CA ARG A 103 16.03 -0.21 -12.08
C ARG A 103 14.75 0.42 -11.56
N ASN A 104 14.06 -0.29 -10.66
CA ASN A 104 12.94 0.28 -9.92
C ASN A 104 13.46 1.25 -8.83
N VAL A 105 13.44 2.55 -9.12
CA VAL A 105 13.85 3.58 -8.15
C VAL A 105 12.72 3.95 -7.18
N VAL A 106 11.47 3.56 -7.48
CA VAL A 106 10.30 3.86 -6.64
C VAL A 106 10.39 3.22 -5.26
N LYS A 107 11.22 2.18 -5.09
CA LYS A 107 11.58 1.64 -3.78
C LYS A 107 12.04 2.71 -2.80
N GLY A 108 12.71 3.76 -3.29
CA GLY A 108 13.18 4.89 -2.49
C GLY A 108 12.07 5.69 -1.79
N ILE A 109 10.81 5.58 -2.25
CA ILE A 109 9.65 6.18 -1.57
C ILE A 109 9.37 5.48 -0.24
N TYR A 110 9.66 4.17 -0.15
CA TYR A 110 9.37 3.35 1.03
C TYR A 110 10.58 3.19 1.95
N SER A 111 11.81 3.29 1.43
CA SER A 111 13.05 3.10 2.20
C SER A 111 13.15 3.87 3.53
N PRO A 112 12.58 5.09 3.69
CA PRO A 112 12.64 5.82 4.96
C PRO A 112 11.71 5.29 6.06
N PHE A 113 10.92 4.25 5.79
CA PHE A 113 9.87 3.77 6.69
C PHE A 113 9.96 2.28 6.92
N THR A 114 9.58 1.88 8.14
CA THR A 114 9.23 0.50 8.46
C THR A 114 7.83 0.16 7.95
N ASP A 115 7.55 -1.13 7.80
CA ASP A 115 6.22 -1.62 7.42
C ASP A 115 5.15 -1.21 8.45
N ASP A 116 5.50 -1.16 9.74
CA ASP A 116 4.62 -0.74 10.82
C ASP A 116 4.26 0.76 10.75
N GLU A 117 5.23 1.62 10.39
CA GLU A 117 4.96 3.06 10.20
C GLU A 117 3.97 3.29 9.06
N ILE A 118 4.14 2.57 7.94
CA ILE A 118 3.20 2.62 6.83
C ILE A 118 1.83 2.07 7.27
N SER A 119 1.79 0.94 7.98
CA SER A 119 0.55 0.34 8.48
C SER A 119 -0.22 1.29 9.42
N ALA A 120 0.49 1.96 10.32
CA ALA A 120 -0.09 2.96 11.22
C ALA A 120 -0.66 4.16 10.45
N GLN A 121 0.06 4.65 9.43
CA GLN A 121 -0.46 5.72 8.59
C GLN A 121 -1.68 5.27 7.77
N ILE A 122 -1.71 4.04 7.25
CA ILE A 122 -2.89 3.48 6.59
C ILE A 122 -4.07 3.42 7.57
N ALA A 123 -3.87 3.01 8.82
CA ALA A 123 -4.91 2.97 9.83
C ALA A 123 -5.53 4.36 10.09
N ILE A 124 -4.69 5.41 10.14
CA ILE A 124 -5.15 6.81 10.20
C ILE A 124 -5.98 7.16 8.96
N MET A 125 -5.52 6.79 7.78
CA MET A 125 -6.21 7.07 6.51
C MET A 125 -7.52 6.28 6.34
N LEU A 126 -7.65 5.10 6.93
CA LEU A 126 -8.89 4.31 6.89
C LEU A 126 -9.92 4.78 7.92
N ARG A 127 -9.48 5.44 9.00
CA ARG A 127 -10.39 6.01 9.99
C ARG A 127 -11.15 7.20 9.41
N ALA A 128 -12.39 6.98 8.99
CA ALA A 128 -13.27 8.04 8.52
C ALA A 128 -13.66 9.01 9.67
N PRO A 129 -14.03 10.27 9.35
CA PRO A 129 -14.61 11.18 10.34
C PRO A 129 -15.83 10.53 11.00
N GLY A 130 -15.91 10.62 12.33
CA GLY A 130 -16.99 10.05 13.13
C GLY A 130 -16.78 8.60 13.59
N ILE A 131 -15.66 7.95 13.24
CA ILE A 131 -15.31 6.63 13.80
C ILE A 131 -14.80 6.79 15.25
N GLY A 132 -15.55 6.24 16.20
CA GLY A 132 -15.24 6.30 17.63
C GLY A 132 -14.13 5.34 18.05
N ALA A 133 -14.15 4.11 17.51
CA ALA A 133 -13.17 3.08 17.82
C ALA A 133 -11.77 3.43 17.34
N LYS A 134 -10.76 2.90 18.04
CA LYS A 134 -9.38 2.88 17.52
C LYS A 134 -9.32 1.92 16.32
N VAL A 135 -8.60 2.31 15.27
CA VAL A 135 -8.36 1.46 14.10
C VAL A 135 -6.89 1.09 14.08
N GLU A 136 -6.61 -0.20 13.90
CA GLU A 136 -5.27 -0.76 13.75
C GLU A 136 -5.27 -1.71 12.57
N ILE A 137 -4.13 -1.85 11.89
CA ILE A 137 -3.99 -2.75 10.76
C ILE A 137 -2.73 -3.58 10.96
N VAL A 138 -2.87 -4.89 10.75
CA VAL A 138 -1.78 -5.86 10.74
C VAL A 138 -1.73 -6.45 9.33
N TYR A 139 -0.56 -6.40 8.69
CA TYR A 139 -0.33 -7.08 7.42
C TYR A 139 0.47 -8.36 7.65
N GLN A 140 0.22 -9.37 6.83
CA GLN A 140 1.15 -10.47 6.65
C GLN A 140 2.50 -9.94 6.15
N THR A 141 3.62 -10.51 6.60
CA THR A 141 4.94 -10.12 6.11
C THR A 141 5.26 -10.81 4.78
N VAL A 142 6.18 -10.24 3.99
CA VAL A 142 6.65 -10.89 2.75
C VAL A 142 7.33 -12.22 3.09
N GLU A 143 8.12 -12.27 4.16
CA GLU A 143 8.76 -13.47 4.65
C GLU A 143 7.72 -14.53 5.06
N GLY A 144 6.66 -14.12 5.76
CA GLY A 144 5.55 -14.98 6.15
C GLY A 144 4.78 -15.53 4.95
N LEU A 145 4.57 -14.71 3.92
CA LEU A 145 3.99 -15.15 2.64
C LEU A 145 4.86 -16.22 1.98
N HIS A 146 6.18 -16.00 1.91
CA HIS A 146 7.11 -16.98 1.33
C HIS A 146 7.17 -18.30 2.11
N GLN A 147 7.06 -18.25 3.43
CA GLN A 147 6.97 -19.45 4.26
C GLN A 147 5.66 -20.21 4.04
N ALA A 148 4.54 -19.49 3.91
CA ALA A 148 3.23 -20.10 3.69
C ALA A 148 3.07 -20.68 2.29
N CYS A 149 3.69 -20.06 1.28
CA CYS A 149 3.54 -20.39 -0.14
C CYS A 149 4.89 -20.58 -0.86
N PRO A 150 5.74 -21.53 -0.46
CA PRO A 150 7.12 -21.63 -0.96
C PRO A 150 7.23 -21.95 -2.46
N GLY A 151 6.19 -22.52 -3.06
CA GLY A 151 6.13 -22.81 -4.50
C GLY A 151 5.65 -21.63 -5.37
N HIS A 152 5.29 -20.49 -4.78
CA HIS A 152 4.72 -19.35 -5.48
C HIS A 152 5.59 -18.10 -5.27
N THR A 153 6.40 -17.75 -6.27
CA THR A 153 7.42 -16.70 -6.18
C THR A 153 6.94 -15.32 -6.64
N GLY A 154 5.64 -15.14 -6.87
CA GLY A 154 5.08 -13.90 -7.40
C GLY A 154 4.88 -12.84 -6.33
N ASP A 155 5.91 -12.04 -6.05
CA ASP A 155 5.93 -11.07 -4.93
C ASP A 155 6.20 -9.61 -5.37
N TRP A 156 6.36 -9.34 -6.66
CA TRP A 156 6.88 -8.08 -7.19
C TRP A 156 6.04 -6.85 -6.81
N TYR A 157 4.72 -7.00 -6.65
CA TYR A 157 3.84 -5.91 -6.23
C TYR A 157 3.91 -5.61 -4.73
N PHE A 158 4.56 -6.47 -3.94
CA PHE A 158 4.92 -6.22 -2.53
C PHE A 158 6.37 -5.71 -2.39
N THR A 159 7.31 -6.36 -3.10
CA THR A 159 8.76 -6.15 -2.92
C THR A 159 9.37 -5.13 -3.89
N GLY A 160 8.70 -4.91 -5.02
CA GLY A 160 9.19 -4.11 -6.13
C GLY A 160 10.30 -4.81 -6.94
N ASN A 161 10.53 -6.11 -6.71
CA ASN A 161 11.47 -6.93 -7.48
C ASN A 161 10.75 -7.54 -8.69
N TYR A 162 10.73 -6.83 -9.81
CA TYR A 162 10.08 -7.35 -11.01
C TYR A 162 10.91 -8.47 -11.66
N PRO A 163 10.28 -9.60 -12.04
CA PRO A 163 10.97 -10.72 -12.68
C PRO A 163 11.39 -10.41 -14.13
N THR A 164 10.82 -9.37 -14.75
CA THR A 164 11.19 -8.96 -16.11
C THR A 164 11.66 -7.51 -16.16
N PRO A 165 12.59 -7.17 -17.08
CA PRO A 165 13.03 -5.79 -17.31
C PRO A 165 11.88 -4.80 -17.55
N GLY A 166 10.87 -5.23 -18.31
CA GLY A 166 9.68 -4.41 -18.59
C GLY A 166 8.89 -4.01 -17.35
N GLY A 167 8.94 -4.80 -16.27
CA GLY A 167 8.28 -4.45 -15.01
C GLY A 167 8.88 -3.20 -14.36
N ASN A 168 10.21 -3.03 -14.43
CA ASN A 168 10.89 -1.83 -13.94
C ASN A 168 10.46 -0.57 -14.73
N ARG A 169 10.23 -0.71 -16.04
CA ARG A 169 9.66 0.38 -16.85
C ARG A 169 8.25 0.75 -16.37
N VAL A 170 7.38 -0.24 -16.15
CA VAL A 170 6.00 0.01 -15.74
C VAL A 170 5.94 0.73 -14.40
N VAL A 171 6.70 0.30 -13.39
CA VAL A 171 6.70 0.94 -12.07
C VAL A 171 7.24 2.37 -12.10
N ASN A 172 8.34 2.61 -12.83
CA ASN A 172 8.90 3.95 -12.99
C ASN A 172 7.93 4.87 -13.75
N LYS A 173 7.31 4.35 -14.82
CA LYS A 173 6.32 5.09 -15.60
C LYS A 173 5.06 5.40 -14.80
N ALA A 174 4.57 4.44 -14.00
CA ALA A 174 3.41 4.63 -13.13
C ALA A 174 3.67 5.72 -12.08
N PHE A 175 4.88 5.77 -11.53
CA PHE A 175 5.28 6.82 -10.60
C PHE A 175 5.38 8.20 -11.28
N VAL A 176 6.01 8.29 -12.46
CA VAL A 176 6.05 9.54 -13.24
C VAL A 176 4.64 10.02 -13.58
N ASN A 177 3.76 9.12 -14.05
CA ASN A 177 2.37 9.46 -14.34
C ASN A 177 1.65 10.01 -13.10
N PHE A 178 1.88 9.43 -11.92
CA PHE A 178 1.31 9.91 -10.66
C PHE A 178 1.78 11.33 -10.32
N ILE A 179 3.09 11.59 -10.39
CA ILE A 179 3.66 12.92 -10.08
C ILE A 179 3.17 13.97 -11.08
N GLU A 180 3.03 13.62 -12.35
CA GLU A 180 2.52 14.51 -13.41
C GLU A 180 0.99 14.64 -13.44
N GLY A 181 0.27 14.00 -12.50
CA GLY A 181 -1.19 14.06 -12.43
C GLY A 181 -1.93 13.32 -13.55
N LYS A 182 -1.26 12.42 -14.28
CA LYS A 182 -1.81 11.66 -15.40
C LYS A 182 -2.53 10.41 -14.91
N ASN A 183 -3.83 10.31 -15.19
CA ASN A 183 -4.66 9.16 -14.81
C ASN A 183 -4.68 8.04 -15.87
N ILE A 184 -3.51 7.68 -16.39
CA ILE A 184 -3.34 6.68 -17.46
C ILE A 184 -2.60 5.43 -16.96
N ARG A 185 -2.80 4.29 -17.65
CA ARG A 185 -2.01 3.07 -17.41
C ARG A 185 -0.55 3.30 -17.81
N ALA A 186 0.34 2.54 -17.18
CA ALA A 186 1.80 2.67 -17.35
C ALA A 186 2.39 1.73 -18.42
N TYR A 187 1.54 0.94 -19.09
CA TYR A 187 1.85 0.07 -20.22
C TYR A 187 0.84 0.29 -21.36
#